data_AF-A0AA41UBF2-F1
#
_entry.id   AF-A0AA41UBF2-F1
#
_cell.length_a   1.000
_cell.length_b   1.000
_cell.length_c   1.000
_cell.angle_alpha   90.00
_cell.angle_beta   90.00
_cell.angle_gamma   90.00
#
_symmetry.space_group_name_H-M   'P 1'
#
loop_
_entity.id
_entity.type
_entity.pdbx_description
1 polymer ?
#
loop_
_entity_poly.entity_id
_entity_poly.type
_entity_poly.pdbx_seq_one_letter_code
_entity_poly.pdbx_strand_id
1 'polypeptide(L)' 'MGLEEAHRELKIAPDEFDEVAAEVGRTLDFFEVPPAEKGEVLAAFAAHKDEVTTGYQDAH' A
#
# COMPACT_ATOMS: atom_id res chain seq x y z
N MET A 1 -4.07 6.98 16.41
CA MET A 1 -4.81 6.77 15.16
C MET A 1 -3.99 5.81 14.31
N GLY A 2 -4.60 4.73 13.81
CA GLY A 2 -3.96 3.75 12.92
C GLY A 2 -4.12 4.13 11.45
N LEU A 3 -3.62 3.30 10.54
CA LEU A 3 -3.77 3.54 9.09
C LEU A 3 -5.23 3.50 8.67
N GLU A 4 -6.03 2.61 9.25
CA GLU A 4 -7.47 2.55 9.04
C GLU A 4 -8.16 3.90 9.22
N GLU A 5 -8.07 4.49 10.42
CA GLU A 5 -8.73 5.76 10.72
C GLU A 5 -8.22 6.90 9.82
N ALA A 6 -6.94 6.89 9.47
CA ALA A 6 -6.35 7.92 8.62
C ALA A 6 -6.86 7.87 7.17
N HIS A 7 -7.26 6.69 6.67
CA HIS A 7 -7.62 6.49 5.26
C HIS A 7 -9.11 6.18 5.05
N ARG A 8 -9.89 5.95 6.11
CA ARG A 8 -11.29 5.51 6.05
C ARG A 8 -12.17 6.36 5.13
N GLU A 9 -12.10 7.69 5.23
CA GLU A 9 -12.92 8.59 4.42
C GLU A 9 -12.53 8.64 2.94
N LEU A 10 -11.32 8.19 2.59
CA LEU A 10 -10.82 8.17 1.22
C LEU A 10 -11.42 7.04 0.39
N LYS A 11 -11.92 5.97 1.06
CA LYS A 11 -12.54 4.79 0.42
C LYS A 11 -11.68 4.20 -0.70
N ILE A 12 -10.38 4.07 -0.41
CA ILE A 12 -9.39 3.55 -1.37
C ILE A 12 -9.74 2.11 -1.75
N ALA A 13 -9.96 1.87 -3.03
CA ALA A 13 -10.24 0.55 -3.55
C ALA A 13 -8.97 -0.35 -3.47
N PRO A 14 -9.13 -1.68 -3.35
CA PRO A 14 -7.99 -2.60 -3.33
C PRO A 14 -7.03 -2.44 -4.51
N ASP A 15 -7.55 -2.19 -5.71
CA ASP A 15 -6.75 -1.98 -6.93
C ASP A 15 -6.01 -0.63 -6.92
N GLU A 16 -6.57 0.40 -6.27
CA GLU A 16 -5.89 1.69 -6.11
C GLU A 16 -4.70 1.56 -5.14
N PHE A 17 -4.84 0.77 -4.08
CA PHE A 17 -3.73 0.45 -3.19
C PHE A 17 -2.63 -0.33 -3.93
N ASP A 18 -3.01 -1.30 -4.75
CA ASP A 18 -2.06 -2.10 -5.54
C ASP A 18 -1.27 -1.23 -6.53
N GLU A 19 -1.88 -0.21 -7.12
CA GLU A 19 -1.17 0.73 -7.99
C GLU A 19 -0.11 1.55 -7.21
N VAL A 20 -0.40 1.96 -5.98
CA VAL A 20 0.60 2.64 -5.14
C VAL A 20 1.74 1.69 -4.78
N ALA A 21 1.45 0.43 -4.46
CA ALA A 21 2.49 -0.58 -4.21
C ALA A 21 3.38 -0.80 -5.46
N ALA A 22 2.78 -0.80 -6.65
CA ALA A 22 3.51 -0.89 -7.92
C ALA A 22 4.38 0.35 -8.16
N GLU A 23 3.88 1.56 -7.89
CA GLU A 23 4.66 2.80 -8.00
C GLU A 23 5.82 2.85 -7.02
N VAL A 24 5.63 2.39 -5.77
CA VAL A 24 6.73 2.20 -4.82
C VAL A 24 7.76 1.22 -5.39
N GLY A 25 7.32 0.10 -5.96
CA GLY A 25 8.22 -0.87 -6.59
C GLY A 25 9.06 -0.28 -7.73
N ARG A 26 8.44 0.49 -8.63
CA ARG A 26 9.11 1.20 -9.73
C ARG A 26 10.08 2.27 -9.22
N THR A 27 9.70 2.96 -8.15
CA THR A 27 10.55 3.97 -7.50
C THR A 27 11.82 3.33 -6.93
N LEU A 28 11.68 2.19 -6.25
CA LEU A 28 12.82 1.45 -5.71
C LEU A 28 13.74 0.92 -6.83
N ASP A 29 13.18 0.47 -7.95
CA ASP A 29 13.96 0.11 -9.13
C ASP A 29 14.73 1.30 -9.70
N PHE A 30 14.10 2.48 -9.79
CA PHE A 30 14.75 3.70 -10.26
C PHE A 30 15.95 4.10 -9.41
N PHE A 31 15.86 3.91 -8.09
CA PHE A 31 16.96 4.16 -7.16
C PHE A 31 17.94 2.99 -7.01
N GLU A 32 17.80 1.96 -7.84
CA GLU A 32 18.67 0.77 -7.85
C GLU A 32 18.77 0.10 -6.48
N VAL A 33 17.66 0.11 -5.71
CA VAL A 33 17.60 -0.55 -4.40
C VAL A 33 17.78 -2.05 -4.58
N PRO A 34 18.64 -2.72 -3.79
CA PRO A 34 18.90 -4.13 -4.03
C PRO A 34 17.63 -5.00 -3.79
N PRO A 35 17.54 -6.16 -4.45
CA PRO A 35 16.30 -6.95 -4.45
C PRO A 35 15.80 -7.39 -3.07
N ALA A 36 16.71 -7.61 -2.11
CA ALA A 36 16.35 -8.01 -0.75
C ALA A 36 15.60 -6.88 -0.03
N GLU A 37 16.18 -5.68 -0.01
CA GLU A 37 15.61 -4.49 0.61
C GLU A 37 14.31 -4.07 -0.10
N LYS A 38 14.26 -4.14 -1.44
CA LYS A 38 13.01 -3.92 -2.19
C LYS A 38 11.91 -4.88 -1.74
N GLY A 39 12.24 -6.16 -1.61
CA GLY A 39 11.30 -7.19 -1.17
C GLY A 39 10.77 -6.91 0.24
N GLU A 40 11.64 -6.53 1.17
CA GLU A 40 11.26 -6.18 2.55
C GLU A 40 10.32 -4.97 2.58
N VAL A 41 10.63 -3.91 1.82
CA VAL A 41 9.78 -2.70 1.77
C VAL A 41 8.40 -3.03 1.19
N LEU A 42 8.34 -3.76 0.07
CA LEU A 42 7.06 -4.10 -0.56
C LEU A 42 6.24 -5.04 0.32
N ALA A 43 6.87 -6.00 1.01
CA ALA A 43 6.18 -6.87 1.95
C ALA A 43 5.62 -6.10 3.15
N ALA A 44 6.42 -5.19 3.74
CA ALA A 44 5.98 -4.34 4.84
C ALA A 44 4.83 -3.41 4.41
N PHE A 45 4.92 -2.82 3.21
CA PHE A 45 3.86 -1.98 2.65
C PHE A 45 2.56 -2.78 2.46
N ALA A 46 2.65 -3.95 1.81
CA ALA A 46 1.49 -4.80 1.54
C ALA A 46 0.81 -5.35 2.80
N ALA A 47 1.54 -5.51 3.90
CA ALA A 47 0.98 -5.96 5.18
C ALA A 47 -0.10 -5.02 5.75
N HIS A 48 -0.16 -3.77 5.27
CA HIS A 48 -1.13 -2.76 5.71
C HIS A 48 -2.31 -2.57 4.74
N LYS A 49 -2.43 -3.39 3.69
CA LYS A 49 -3.49 -3.24 2.67
C LYS A 49 -4.89 -3.27 3.27
N ASP A 50 -5.15 -4.20 4.18
CA ASP A 50 -6.47 -4.35 4.79
C ASP A 50 -6.84 -3.12 5.62
N GLU A 51 -5.90 -2.59 6.41
CA GLU A 51 -6.12 -1.36 7.19
C GLU A 51 -6.46 -0.17 6.28
N VAL A 52 -5.72 0.02 5.18
CA VAL A 52 -5.91 1.19 4.30
C VAL A 52 -7.20 1.09 3.48
N THR A 53 -7.65 -0.14 3.15
CA THR A 53 -8.83 -0.37 2.31
C THR A 53 -10.13 -0.56 3.09
N THR A 54 -10.10 -0.57 4.43
CA THR A 54 -11.30 -0.71 5.29
C THR A 54 -12.44 0.22 4.90
N GLY A 55 -12.15 1.50 4.62
CA GLY A 55 -13.17 2.47 4.23
C GLY A 55 -13.92 2.12 2.93
N TYR A 56 -13.28 1.40 2.01
CA TYR A 56 -13.92 0.89 0.79
C TYR A 56 -14.78 -0.33 1.09
N GLN A 57 -14.27 -1.26 1.91
CA GLN A 57 -14.97 -2.49 2.32
C GLN A 57 -16.23 -2.18 3.14
N ASP A 58 -16.19 -1.19 4.03
CA ASP A 58 -17.37 -0.79 4.80
C ASP A 58 -18.49 -0.20 3.91
N ALA A 59 -18.13 0.30 2.72
CA ALA A 59 -19.04 0.97 1.80
C ALA A 59 -19.63 0.07 0.70
N HIS A 60 -19.13 -1.17 0.52
CA HIS A 60 -19.47 -2.07 -0.61
C HIS A 60 -19.59 -3.53 -0.18
#